data_AF-X1ISZ4-F1
#
_entry.id   AF-X1ISZ4-F1
#
_cell.length_a   1.000
_cell.length_b   1.000
_cell.length_c   1.000
_cell.angle_alpha   90.00
_cell.angle_beta   90.00
_cell.angle_gamma   90.00
#
_symmetry.space_group_name_H-M   'P 1'
#
loop_
_entity.id
_entity.type
_entity.pdbx_description
1 polymer ?
#
loop_
_entity_poly.entity_id
_entity_poly.type
_entity_poly.pdbx_seq_one_letter_code
_entity_poly.pdbx_strand_id
1 'polypeptide(L)'
;MKRKIVVIISTVVGLTVLILIFYLAGIQNVFFEIGQIGLLGAVVFIANALFILLLYTFSWQIILASYGCRLSFRDVFAARVIGFAVSYLTPSMYIGGEPLRAYMISKRHQLPIAKVGATVVVDKF
;
A
#
# COMPACT_ATOMS: atom_id res chain seq x y z
N MET A 1 23.95 21.20 5.58
CA MET A 1 23.96 21.65 4.18
C MET A 1 23.94 20.49 3.17
N LYS A 2 24.82 19.48 3.31
CA LYS A 2 24.86 18.30 2.41
C LYS A 2 23.52 17.57 2.23
N ARG A 3 22.76 17.31 3.30
CA ARG A 3 21.43 16.64 3.23
C ARG A 3 20.38 17.43 2.45
N LYS A 4 20.38 18.78 2.55
CA LYS A 4 19.44 19.63 1.81
C LYS A 4 19.77 19.62 0.31
N ILE A 5 21.05 19.63 -0.05
CA ILE A 5 21.51 19.56 -1.45
C ILE A 5 21.09 18.23 -2.09
N VAL A 6 21.28 17.10 -1.40
CA VAL A 6 20.87 15.79 -1.91
C VAL A 6 19.36 15.74 -2.16
N VAL A 7 18.54 16.24 -1.24
CA VAL A 7 17.07 16.27 -1.40
C VAL A 7 16.66 17.15 -2.57
N ILE A 8 17.30 18.30 -2.77
CA ILE A 8 17.01 19.18 -3.91
C ILE A 8 17.39 18.49 -5.22
N ILE A 9 18.60 17.92 -5.31
CA ILE A 9 19.04 17.20 -6.51
C ILE A 9 18.11 16.03 -6.82
N SER A 10 17.77 15.19 -5.84
CA SER A 10 16.87 14.05 -6.06
C SER A 10 15.48 14.49 -6.50
N THR A 11 14.98 15.60 -5.97
CA THR A 11 13.67 16.15 -6.36
C THR A 11 13.70 16.68 -7.79
N VAL A 12 14.75 17.43 -8.16
CA VAL A 12 14.93 17.93 -9.53
C VAL A 12 15.05 16.77 -10.51
N VAL A 13 15.89 15.78 -10.23
CA VAL A 13 16.04 14.58 -11.06
C VAL A 13 14.71 13.84 -11.20
N GLY A 14 13.97 13.64 -10.10
CA GLY A 14 12.66 12.99 -10.13
C GLY A 14 11.65 13.75 -10.99
N LEU A 15 11.57 15.07 -10.87
CA LEU A 15 10.70 15.91 -11.69
C LEU A 15 11.12 15.90 -13.18
N THR A 16 12.41 15.96 -13.46
CA THR A 16 12.93 15.89 -14.84
C THR A 16 12.55 14.55 -15.48
N VAL A 17 12.73 13.44 -14.78
CA VAL A 17 12.33 12.11 -15.28
C VAL A 17 10.83 12.05 -15.51
N LEU A 18 10.02 12.56 -14.57
CA LEU A 18 8.55 12.58 -14.71
C LEU A 18 8.10 13.38 -15.94
N ILE A 19 8.64 14.58 -16.14
CA ILE A 19 8.34 15.44 -17.29
C ILE A 19 8.77 14.75 -18.59
N LEU A 20 9.96 14.14 -18.60
CA LEU A 20 10.51 13.45 -19.77
C LEU A 20 9.66 12.24 -20.17
N ILE A 21 9.13 11.48 -19.20
CA ILE A 21 8.19 10.39 -19.47
C ILE A 21 6.92 10.91 -20.16
N PHE A 22 6.31 11.97 -19.65
CA PHE A 22 5.10 12.53 -20.25
C PHE A 22 5.35 13.18 -21.62
N TYR A 23 6.54 13.76 -21.80
CA TYR A 23 6.95 14.31 -23.08
C TYR A 23 7.14 13.21 -24.14
N LEU A 24 7.85 12.12 -23.78
CA LEU A 24 8.10 10.99 -24.69
C LEU A 24 6.84 10.17 -24.98
N ALA A 25 6.01 9.91 -23.97
CA ALA A 25 4.76 9.17 -24.14
C ALA A 25 3.70 9.99 -24.89
N GLY A 26 3.76 11.32 -24.77
CA GLY A 26 2.71 12.22 -25.23
C GLY A 26 1.48 12.11 -24.31
N ILE A 27 1.22 13.14 -23.50
CA ILE A 27 0.11 13.13 -22.53
C ILE A 27 -1.24 12.78 -23.16
N GLN A 28 -1.46 13.19 -24.42
CA GLN A 28 -2.69 12.89 -25.16
C GLN A 28 -2.83 11.40 -25.47
N ASN A 29 -1.73 10.73 -25.84
CA ASN A 29 -1.73 9.29 -26.09
C ASN A 29 -2.04 8.53 -24.81
N VAL A 30 -1.48 8.96 -23.66
CA VAL A 30 -1.78 8.34 -22.36
C VAL A 30 -3.28 8.34 -22.06
N PHE A 31 -3.94 9.49 -22.21
CA PHE A 31 -5.39 9.57 -21.98
C PHE A 31 -6.21 8.80 -23.02
N PHE A 32 -5.75 8.77 -24.27
CA PHE A 32 -6.38 7.98 -25.33
C PHE A 32 -6.34 6.48 -25.00
N GLU A 33 -5.16 5.95 -24.64
CA GLU A 33 -4.98 4.54 -24.28
C GLU A 33 -5.78 4.14 -23.03
N ILE A 34 -5.86 5.02 -22.02
CA ILE A 34 -6.72 4.79 -20.84
C ILE A 34 -8.20 4.65 -21.27
N GLY A 35 -8.64 5.44 -22.25
CA GLY A 35 -9.98 5.31 -22.84
C GLY A 35 -10.20 3.99 -23.58
N GLN A 36 -9.16 3.43 -24.22
CA GLN A 36 -9.23 2.18 -24.97
C GLN A 36 -9.40 0.93 -24.08
N ILE A 37 -9.06 1.01 -22.79
CA ILE A 37 -9.26 -0.10 -21.84
C ILE A 37 -10.73 -0.53 -21.77
N GLY A 38 -11.66 0.44 -21.92
CA GLY A 38 -13.09 0.22 -21.85
C GLY A 38 -13.58 -0.26 -20.48
N LEU A 39 -14.91 -0.44 -20.36
CA LEU A 39 -15.53 -0.83 -19.10
C LEU A 39 -15.08 -2.22 -18.63
N LEU A 40 -14.97 -3.19 -19.56
CA LEU A 40 -14.55 -4.55 -19.23
C LEU A 40 -13.12 -4.60 -18.70
N GLY A 41 -12.19 -3.91 -19.34
CA GLY A 41 -10.80 -3.85 -18.87
C GLY A 41 -10.70 -3.19 -17.49
N ALA A 42 -11.46 -2.12 -17.24
CA ALA A 42 -11.52 -1.46 -15.94
C ALA A 42 -12.07 -2.40 -14.85
N VAL A 43 -13.15 -3.14 -15.14
CA VAL A 43 -13.74 -4.11 -14.20
C VAL A 43 -12.75 -5.24 -13.88
N VAL A 44 -12.08 -5.80 -14.90
CA VAL A 44 -11.08 -6.87 -14.70
C VAL A 44 -9.91 -6.36 -13.86
N PHE A 45 -9.43 -5.15 -14.11
CA PHE A 45 -8.37 -4.52 -13.34
C PHE A 45 -8.76 -4.32 -11.87
N ILE A 46 -9.94 -3.76 -11.61
CA ILE A 46 -10.44 -3.54 -10.25
C ILE A 46 -10.65 -4.89 -9.54
N ALA A 47 -11.24 -5.88 -10.22
CA ALA A 47 -11.43 -7.21 -9.68
C ALA A 47 -10.10 -7.87 -9.32
N ASN A 48 -9.08 -7.75 -10.17
CA ASN A 48 -7.73 -8.24 -9.88
C ASN A 48 -7.12 -7.55 -8.66
N ALA A 49 -7.21 -6.23 -8.56
CA ALA A 49 -6.70 -5.47 -7.42
C ALA A 49 -7.39 -5.88 -6.10
N LEU A 50 -8.73 -6.04 -6.12
CA LEU A 50 -9.49 -6.53 -4.98
C LEU A 50 -9.12 -7.97 -4.62
N PHE A 51 -8.92 -8.84 -5.62
CA PHE A 51 -8.51 -10.22 -5.39
C PHE A 51 -7.14 -10.29 -4.71
N ILE A 52 -6.17 -9.51 -5.18
CA ILE A 52 -4.85 -9.39 -4.56
C ILE A 52 -4.97 -8.89 -3.10
N LEU A 53 -5.79 -7.87 -2.86
CA LEU A 53 -6.04 -7.35 -1.51
C LEU A 53 -6.62 -8.41 -0.56
N LEU A 54 -7.55 -9.24 -1.05
CA LEU A 54 -8.12 -10.35 -0.28
C LEU A 54 -7.05 -11.39 0.04
N LEU A 55 -6.22 -11.79 -0.92
CA LEU A 55 -5.12 -12.74 -0.70
C LEU A 55 -4.13 -12.23 0.35
N TYR A 56 -3.74 -10.95 0.29
CA TYR A 56 -2.87 -10.35 1.31
C TYR A 56 -3.52 -10.27 2.68
N THR A 57 -4.84 -10.13 2.74
CA THR A 57 -5.58 -10.15 4.00
C THR A 57 -5.60 -11.56 4.59
N PHE A 58 -5.86 -12.58 3.77
CA PHE A 58 -5.81 -13.98 4.20
C PHE A 58 -4.41 -14.38 4.69
N SER A 59 -3.37 -14.02 3.93
CA SER A 59 -1.98 -14.25 4.34
C SER A 59 -1.69 -13.69 5.73
N TRP A 60 -2.01 -12.42 5.96
CA TRP A 60 -1.77 -11.80 7.26
C TRP A 60 -2.65 -12.38 8.37
N GLN A 61 -3.89 -12.77 8.07
CA GLN A 61 -4.76 -13.44 9.04
C GLN A 61 -4.16 -14.78 9.51
N ILE A 62 -3.53 -15.53 8.61
CA ILE A 62 -2.82 -16.78 8.95
C ILE A 62 -1.64 -16.48 9.88
N ILE A 63 -0.85 -15.43 9.59
CA ILE A 63 0.28 -15.01 10.43
C ILE A 63 -0.22 -14.55 11.81
N LEU A 64 -1.30 -13.78 11.88
CA LEU A 64 -1.93 -13.40 13.15
C LEU A 64 -2.36 -14.63 13.94
N ALA A 65 -3.00 -15.61 13.28
CA ALA A 65 -3.44 -16.83 13.91
C ALA A 65 -2.26 -17.68 14.44
N SER A 66 -1.13 -17.75 13.74
CA SER A 66 0.07 -18.49 14.19
C SER A 66 0.73 -17.85 15.41
N TYR A 67 0.61 -16.53 15.57
CA TYR A 67 0.98 -15.83 16.80
C TYR A 67 -0.08 -15.95 17.90
N GLY A 68 -1.18 -16.68 17.71
CA GLY A 68 -2.26 -16.85 18.67
C GLY A 68 -3.23 -15.66 18.73
N CYS A 69 -3.23 -14.80 17.72
CA CYS A 69 -4.19 -13.71 17.54
C CYS A 69 -5.27 -14.14 16.54
N ARG A 70 -6.30 -14.83 17.03
CA ARG A 70 -7.42 -15.27 16.18
C ARG A 70 -8.43 -14.13 16.00
N LEU A 71 -8.38 -13.48 14.84
CA LEU A 71 -9.21 -12.33 14.50
C LEU A 71 -10.17 -12.66 13.37
N SER A 72 -11.30 -11.94 13.32
CA SER A 72 -12.25 -12.08 12.21
C SER A 72 -11.64 -11.52 10.92
N PHE A 73 -11.97 -12.12 9.78
CA PHE A 73 -11.48 -11.65 8.47
C PHE A 73 -11.80 -10.17 8.24
N ARG A 74 -12.99 -9.73 8.67
CA ARG A 74 -13.46 -8.35 8.53
C ARG A 74 -12.53 -7.35 9.24
N ASP A 75 -12.05 -7.71 10.42
CA ASP A 75 -11.19 -6.82 11.21
C ASP A 75 -9.80 -6.70 10.60
N VAL A 76 -9.26 -7.82 10.13
CA VAL A 76 -7.97 -7.87 9.42
C VAL A 76 -8.07 -7.11 8.09
N PHE A 77 -9.15 -7.32 7.33
CA PHE A 77 -9.43 -6.65 6.06
C PHE A 77 -9.52 -5.13 6.24
N ALA A 78 -10.31 -4.67 7.21
CA ALA A 78 -10.46 -3.24 7.49
C ALA A 78 -9.13 -2.59 7.88
N ALA A 79 -8.37 -3.23 8.78
CA ALA A 79 -7.04 -2.75 9.16
C ALA A 79 -6.08 -2.71 7.96
N ARG A 80 -6.16 -3.71 7.05
CA ARG A 80 -5.35 -3.76 5.84
C ARG A 80 -5.68 -2.64 4.85
N VAL A 81 -6.97 -2.40 4.57
CA VAL A 81 -7.42 -1.33 3.67
C VAL A 81 -6.95 0.03 4.17
N ILE A 82 -7.10 0.29 5.48
CA ILE A 82 -6.66 1.55 6.09
C ILE A 82 -5.12 1.67 6.04
N GLY A 83 -4.41 0.59 6.32
CA GLY A 83 -2.96 0.53 6.16
C GLY A 83 -2.51 0.83 4.73
N PHE A 84 -3.17 0.26 3.72
CA PHE A 84 -2.89 0.57 2.32
C PHE A 84 -3.14 2.04 1.99
N ALA A 85 -4.31 2.57 2.35
CA ALA A 85 -4.65 3.96 2.09
C ALA A 85 -3.60 4.92 2.65
N VAL A 86 -3.17 4.72 3.90
CA VAL A 86 -2.13 5.57 4.51
C VAL A 86 -0.77 5.36 3.87
N SER A 87 -0.41 4.13 3.48
CA SER A 87 0.87 3.85 2.81
C SER A 87 0.97 4.53 1.45
N TYR A 88 -0.14 4.62 0.70
CA TYR A 88 -0.18 5.31 -0.59
C TYR A 88 -0.24 6.84 -0.46
N LEU A 89 -0.84 7.36 0.60
CA LEU A 89 -0.94 8.80 0.84
C LEU A 89 0.32 9.39 1.50
N THR A 90 1.07 8.58 2.25
CA THR A 90 2.25 9.06 2.97
C THR A 90 3.52 8.89 2.12
N PRO A 91 4.38 9.92 2.01
CA PRO A 91 5.67 9.82 1.32
C PRO A 91 6.69 9.09 2.21
N SER A 92 6.41 7.82 2.51
CA SER A 92 7.11 7.01 3.52
C SER A 92 7.74 5.73 2.95
N MET A 93 7.87 5.64 1.62
CA MET A 93 8.27 4.40 0.91
C MET A 93 7.40 3.19 1.29
N TYR A 94 6.09 3.38 1.37
CA TYR A 94 5.14 2.34 1.78
C TYR A 94 5.44 1.75 3.16
N ILE A 95 5.83 2.56 4.15
CA ILE A 95 6.04 2.12 5.55
C ILE A 95 5.06 2.83 6.52
N GLY A 96 4.29 3.81 6.02
CA GLY A 96 3.45 4.66 6.86
C GLY A 96 2.18 4.00 7.38
N GLY A 97 1.61 3.03 6.67
CA GLY A 97 0.34 2.41 7.06
C GLY A 97 0.49 1.18 7.96
N GLU A 98 1.69 0.60 8.00
CA GLU A 98 2.01 -0.59 8.78
C GLU A 98 1.90 -0.37 10.29
N PRO A 99 2.45 0.71 10.88
CA PRO A 99 2.21 1.03 12.28
C PRO A 99 0.73 1.24 12.57
N LEU A 100 -0.01 1.85 11.64
CA LEU A 100 -1.43 2.13 11.82
C LEU A 100 -2.26 0.85 11.86
N ARG A 101 -2.09 -0.08 10.91
CA ARG A 101 -2.82 -1.35 10.92
C ARG A 101 -2.49 -2.20 12.15
N ALA A 102 -1.24 -2.17 12.63
CA ALA A 102 -0.84 -2.83 13.86
C ALA A 102 -1.54 -2.21 15.08
N TYR A 103 -1.53 -0.88 15.17
CA TYR A 103 -2.19 -0.13 16.24
C TYR A 103 -3.69 -0.37 16.27
N MET A 104 -4.37 -0.36 15.12
CA MET A 104 -5.81 -0.60 15.03
C MET A 104 -6.20 -1.97 15.58
N ILE A 105 -5.48 -3.02 15.18
CA ILE A 105 -5.73 -4.39 15.66
C ILE A 105 -5.41 -4.51 17.14
N SER A 106 -4.26 -3.99 17.57
CA SER A 106 -3.84 -3.99 18.97
C SER A 106 -4.86 -3.31 19.87
N LYS A 107 -5.30 -2.10 19.51
CA LYS A 107 -6.28 -1.32 20.28
C LYS A 107 -7.65 -2.00 20.32
N ARG A 108 -8.14 -2.47 19.17
CA ARG A 108 -9.49 -3.05 19.06
C ARG A 108 -9.64 -4.37 19.82
N HIS A 109 -8.60 -5.20 19.81
CA HIS A 109 -8.62 -6.53 20.44
C HIS A 109 -7.81 -6.60 21.74
N GLN A 110 -7.34 -5.46 22.26
CA GLN A 110 -6.54 -5.36 23.49
C GLN A 110 -5.31 -6.28 23.48
N LEU A 111 -4.70 -6.45 22.30
CA LEU A 111 -3.52 -7.29 22.09
C LEU A 111 -2.25 -6.47 22.30
N PRO A 112 -1.16 -7.06 22.83
CA PRO A 112 0.11 -6.36 22.96
C PRO A 112 0.61 -5.85 21.60
N ILE A 113 0.90 -4.55 21.49
CA ILE A 113 1.31 -3.94 20.22
C ILE A 113 2.58 -4.57 19.65
N ALA A 114 3.52 -4.97 20.50
CA ALA A 114 4.74 -5.67 20.09
C ALA A 114 4.43 -7.00 19.40
N LYS A 115 3.42 -7.73 19.90
CA LYS A 115 2.98 -9.01 19.34
C LYS A 115 2.36 -8.82 17.96
N VAL A 116 1.43 -7.85 17.82
CA VAL A 116 0.80 -7.54 16.53
C VAL A 116 1.84 -6.95 15.56
N GLY A 117 2.73 -6.09 16.03
CA GLY A 117 3.80 -5.49 15.25
C GLY A 117 4.75 -6.53 14.66
N ALA A 118 5.10 -7.58 15.42
CA ALA A 118 5.89 -8.70 14.89
C ALA A 118 5.21 -9.38 13.69
N THR A 119 3.89 -9.58 13.74
CA THR A 119 3.15 -10.16 12.60
C THR A 119 3.19 -9.27 11.36
N VAL A 120 3.22 -7.95 11.55
CA VAL A 120 3.30 -6.97 10.45
C VAL A 120 4.68 -6.98 9.80
N VAL A 121 5.74 -7.24 10.57
CA VAL A 121 7.09 -7.43 10.04
C VAL A 121 7.18 -8.73 9.23
N VAL A 122 6.69 -9.85 9.79
CA VAL A 122 6.68 -11.16 9.10
C VAL A 122 5.81 -11.14 7.84
N ASP A 123 4.70 -10.40 7.84
CA ASP A 123 3.86 -10.25 6.66
C ASP A 123 4.52 -9.44 5.54
N LYS A 124 5.61 -8.71 5.83
CA LYS A 124 6.32 -7.85 4.87
C LYS A 124 7.59 -8.48 4.29
N PHE A 125 8.20 -9.46 4.97
CA PHE A 125 9.48 -10.07 4.61
C PHE A 125 9.37 -11.60 4.59
#